data_AF-A0A835KQJ2-F1
#
_entry.id   AF-A0A835KQJ2-F1
#
_cell.length_a   1.000
_cell.length_b   1.000
_cell.length_c   1.000
_cell.angle_alpha   90.00
_cell.angle_beta   90.00
_cell.angle_gamma   90.00
#
_symmetry.space_group_name_H-M   'P 1'
#
loop_
_entity.id
_entity.type
_entity.pdbx_description
1 polymer ?
#
loop_
_entity_poly.entity_id
_entity_poly.type
_entity_poly.pdbx_seq_one_letter_code
_entity_poly.pdbx_strand_id
1 'polypeptide(L)'
;MGHPYAPADLEVPGFVPLQLSQSQILVTYIGASLFVLLVVWLISGRCGRLSKIDRLLMCWWAFTGLTHILIEGPFVFTPNFFKKENPNFFDEVWKEYSKGDSRYVARDAATVTVEGITAVLEGPASLLAVYVFSSPA
;
A
#
# COMPACT_ATOMS: atom_id res chain seq x y z
N MET A 1 4.58 -25.48 -14.72
CA MET A 1 4.25 -24.04 -14.55
C MET A 1 4.73 -23.62 -13.18
N GLY A 2 5.66 -22.66 -13.11
CA GLY A 2 6.42 -22.35 -11.88
C GLY A 2 5.74 -21.36 -10.93
N HIS A 3 4.63 -20.73 -11.32
CA HIS A 3 3.96 -19.68 -10.55
C HIS A 3 2.43 -19.63 -10.82
N PRO A 4 1.64 -18.93 -9.99
CA PRO A 4 0.18 -18.85 -10.14
C PRO A 4 -0.33 -17.69 -11.02
N TYR A 5 0.56 -16.87 -11.59
CA TYR A 5 0.20 -15.67 -12.36
C TYR A 5 -0.26 -15.96 -13.79
N ALA A 6 -1.11 -15.08 -14.34
CA ALA A 6 -1.53 -15.10 -15.74
C ALA A 6 -0.80 -14.02 -16.55
N PRO A 7 -0.36 -14.28 -17.80
CA PRO A 7 -0.51 -15.55 -18.51
C PRO A 7 0.45 -16.62 -17.97
N ALA A 8 0.13 -17.89 -18.23
CA ALA A 8 0.84 -19.03 -17.63
C ALA A 8 2.26 -19.27 -18.21
N ASP A 9 2.56 -18.65 -19.35
CA ASP A 9 3.86 -18.62 -20.03
C ASP A 9 4.72 -17.40 -19.65
N LEU A 10 4.26 -16.58 -18.70
CA LEU A 10 5.07 -15.50 -18.14
C LEU A 10 6.34 -16.09 -17.52
N GLU A 11 7.48 -15.46 -17.77
CA GLU A 11 8.75 -15.89 -17.16
C GLU A 11 8.96 -15.13 -15.84
N VAL A 12 8.83 -15.85 -14.72
CA VAL A 12 9.10 -15.31 -13.38
C VAL A 12 10.25 -16.08 -12.73
N PRO A 13 11.50 -15.86 -13.17
CA PRO A 13 12.65 -16.64 -12.74
C PRO A 13 12.92 -16.43 -11.24
N GLY A 14 13.17 -17.53 -10.53
CA GLY A 14 13.43 -17.51 -9.09
C GLY A 14 12.20 -17.23 -8.24
N PHE A 15 10.99 -17.41 -8.76
CA PHE A 15 9.75 -17.28 -7.98
C PHE A 15 9.76 -18.18 -6.73
N VAL A 16 9.50 -17.56 -5.59
CA VAL A 16 9.26 -18.24 -4.31
C VAL A 16 7.78 -18.10 -3.95
N PRO A 17 7.05 -19.21 -3.71
CA PRO A 17 5.65 -19.18 -3.32
C PRO A 17 5.37 -18.32 -2.08
N LEU A 18 4.12 -17.90 -1.92
CA LEU A 18 3.64 -17.20 -0.72
C LEU A 18 3.84 -18.08 0.53
N GLN A 19 4.31 -17.46 1.61
CA GLN A 19 4.43 -18.07 2.92
C GLN A 19 3.27 -17.67 3.84
N LEU A 20 2.61 -16.55 3.55
CA LEU A 20 1.39 -16.12 4.23
C LEU A 20 0.16 -16.57 3.43
N SER A 21 -0.90 -16.92 4.15
CA SER A 21 -2.20 -17.12 3.54
C SER A 21 -2.83 -15.78 3.16
N GLN A 22 -3.75 -15.81 2.18
CA GLN A 22 -4.53 -14.63 1.79
C GLN A 22 -5.29 -14.02 2.98
N SER A 23 -5.81 -14.86 3.91
CA SER A 23 -6.52 -14.38 5.09
C SER A 23 -5.61 -13.66 6.08
N GLN A 24 -4.37 -14.15 6.29
CA GLN A 24 -3.38 -13.45 7.11
C GLN A 24 -3.07 -12.07 6.52
N ILE A 25 -2.83 -12.01 5.21
CA ILE A 25 -2.57 -10.75 4.49
C ILE A 25 -3.76 -9.78 4.67
N LEU A 26 -4.98 -10.25 4.40
CA LEU A 26 -6.19 -9.43 4.45
C LEU A 26 -6.49 -8.92 5.86
N VAL A 27 -6.43 -9.79 6.88
CA VAL A 27 -6.70 -9.41 8.28
C VAL A 27 -5.67 -8.39 8.78
N THR A 28 -4.39 -8.59 8.48
CA THR A 28 -3.36 -7.62 8.86
C THR A 28 -3.56 -6.28 8.16
N TYR A 29 -3.85 -6.28 6.85
CA TYR A 29 -4.11 -5.06 6.08
C TYR A 29 -5.33 -4.29 6.61
N ILE A 30 -6.47 -4.97 6.79
CA ILE A 30 -7.68 -4.35 7.35
C ILE A 30 -7.44 -3.84 8.77
N GLY A 31 -6.76 -4.64 9.62
CA GLY A 31 -6.45 -4.26 10.99
C GLY A 31 -5.59 -3.00 11.08
N ALA A 32 -4.52 -2.92 10.29
CA ALA A 32 -3.66 -1.74 10.21
C ALA A 32 -4.43 -0.51 9.67
N SER A 33 -5.25 -0.71 8.65
CA SER A 33 -6.07 0.34 8.05
C SER A 33 -7.05 0.94 9.07
N LEU A 34 -7.80 0.09 9.77
CA LEU A 34 -8.75 0.51 10.81
C LEU A 34 -8.03 1.19 11.97
N PHE A 35 -6.84 0.72 12.35
CA PHE A 35 -6.02 1.35 13.37
C PHE A 35 -5.63 2.78 12.98
N VAL A 36 -5.14 3.00 11.76
CA VAL A 36 -4.81 4.35 11.25
C VAL A 36 -6.04 5.26 11.29
N LEU A 37 -7.18 4.79 10.76
CA LEU A 37 -8.42 5.57 10.74
C LEU A 37 -8.87 5.95 12.15
N LEU A 38 -8.79 5.00 13.10
CA LEU A 38 -9.14 5.24 14.50
C LEU A 38 -8.21 6.27 15.14
N VAL A 39 -6.89 6.15 14.96
CA VAL A 39 -5.90 7.08 15.51
C VAL A 39 -6.15 8.50 15.01
N VAL A 40 -6.32 8.67 13.69
CA VAL A 40 -6.59 9.99 13.09
C VAL A 40 -7.92 10.57 13.58
N TRP A 41 -8.95 9.73 13.68
CA TRP A 41 -10.26 10.15 14.19
C TRP A 41 -10.21 10.62 15.65
N LEU A 42 -9.47 9.91 16.51
CA LEU A 42 -9.32 10.25 17.93
C LEU A 42 -8.49 11.53 18.11
N ILE A 43 -7.37 11.65 17.40
CA ILE A 43 -6.49 12.84 17.48
C ILE A 43 -7.25 14.08 17.00
N SER A 44 -7.88 14.01 15.83
CA SER A 44 -8.64 15.12 15.27
C SER A 44 -9.85 15.51 16.13
N GLY A 45 -10.44 14.55 16.85
CA GLY A 45 -11.54 14.79 17.81
C GLY A 45 -11.15 15.64 19.01
N ARG A 46 -9.86 15.77 19.33
CA ARG A 46 -9.36 16.66 20.39
C ARG A 46 -9.36 18.13 19.96
N CYS A 47 -9.53 18.41 18.67
CA CYS A 47 -9.58 19.75 18.10
C CYS A 47 -11.05 20.17 17.88
N GLY A 48 -11.64 20.88 18.85
CA GLY A 48 -13.04 21.32 18.79
C GLY A 48 -13.40 22.26 17.62
N ARG A 49 -12.41 22.75 16.88
CA ARG A 49 -12.59 23.60 15.69
C ARG A 49 -12.86 22.83 14.40
N LEU A 50 -12.53 21.54 14.34
CA LEU A 50 -12.64 20.75 13.11
C LEU A 50 -14.06 20.23 12.94
N SER A 51 -14.65 20.43 11.76
CA SER A 51 -15.94 19.85 11.45
C SER A 51 -15.83 18.32 11.31
N LYS A 52 -16.96 17.61 11.35
CA LYS A 52 -16.97 16.16 11.09
C LYS A 52 -16.44 15.81 9.69
N ILE A 53 -16.70 16.68 8.71
CA ILE A 53 -16.25 16.50 7.32
C ILE A 53 -14.72 16.65 7.26
N ASP A 54 -14.15 17.68 7.89
CA ASP A 54 -12.69 17.86 7.93
C ASP A 54 -12.00 16.64 8.51
N ARG A 55 -12.56 16.08 9.59
CA ARG A 55 -12.03 14.88 10.24
C ARG A 55 -12.13 13.63 9.34
N LEU A 56 -13.22 13.47 8.60
CA LEU A 56 -13.35 12.38 7.62
C LEU A 56 -12.35 12.53 6.47
N LEU A 57 -12.16 13.75 5.96
CA LEU A 57 -11.16 14.04 4.94
C LEU A 57 -9.74 13.79 5.45
N MET A 58 -9.43 14.15 6.71
CA MET A 58 -8.15 13.81 7.33
C MET A 58 -7.94 12.29 7.40
N CYS A 59 -8.95 11.52 7.78
CA CYS A 59 -8.88 10.05 7.77
C CYS A 59 -8.62 9.50 6.36
N TRP A 60 -9.34 10.01 5.35
CA TRP A 60 -9.15 9.64 3.95
C TRP A 60 -7.71 9.92 3.49
N TRP A 61 -7.24 11.15 3.63
CA TRP A 61 -5.91 11.55 3.17
C TRP A 61 -4.77 10.87 3.93
N ALA A 62 -4.95 10.59 5.23
CA ALA A 62 -3.98 9.81 6.00
C ALA A 62 -3.90 8.37 5.50
N PHE A 63 -5.04 7.72 5.28
CA PHE A 63 -5.10 6.36 4.76
C PHE A 63 -4.51 6.26 3.34
N THR A 64 -4.90 7.17 2.45
CA THR A 64 -4.35 7.26 1.08
C THR A 64 -2.84 7.50 1.10
N GLY A 65 -2.38 8.49 1.85
CA GLY A 65 -0.96 8.83 1.93
C GLY A 65 -0.08 7.69 2.45
N LEU A 66 -0.54 7.01 3.50
CA LEU A 66 0.17 5.85 4.04
C LEU A 66 0.12 4.63 3.13
N THR A 67 -0.98 4.43 2.38
CA THR A 67 -1.06 3.33 1.39
C THR A 67 0.00 3.53 0.30
N HIS A 68 0.07 4.71 -0.31
CA HIS A 68 1.08 5.00 -1.34
C HIS A 68 2.51 4.84 -0.81
N ILE A 69 2.81 5.36 0.39
CA ILE A 69 4.17 5.30 0.93
C ILE A 69 4.53 3.88 1.40
N LEU A 70 3.66 3.23 2.17
CA LEU A 70 3.98 1.97 2.85
C LEU A 70 3.66 0.72 2.05
N ILE A 71 2.75 0.77 1.08
CA ILE A 71 2.41 -0.37 0.23
C ILE A 71 3.12 -0.24 -1.13
N GLU A 72 2.89 0.85 -1.85
CA GLU A 72 3.45 1.05 -3.20
C GLU A 72 4.94 1.37 -3.17
N GLY A 73 5.41 2.12 -2.16
CA GLY A 73 6.84 2.37 -1.93
C GLY A 73 7.67 1.07 -1.91
N PRO A 74 7.41 0.10 -1.03
CA PRO A 74 8.11 -1.18 -1.04
C PRO A 74 8.05 -1.92 -2.38
N PHE A 75 6.94 -1.86 -3.13
CA PHE A 75 6.89 -2.42 -4.48
C PHE A 75 7.88 -1.75 -5.42
N VAL A 76 7.89 -0.42 -5.47
CA VAL A 76 8.78 0.35 -6.35
C VAL A 76 10.24 0.05 -6.04
N PHE A 77 10.61 0.07 -4.76
CA PHE A 77 12.00 -0.03 -4.30
C PHE A 77 12.50 -1.47 -4.07
N THR A 78 11.64 -2.48 -4.18
CA THR A 78 12.01 -3.90 -3.99
C THR A 78 11.72 -4.73 -5.24
N PRO A 79 12.47 -4.54 -6.34
CA PRO A 79 12.17 -5.18 -7.63
C PRO A 79 12.22 -6.71 -7.61
N ASN A 80 12.91 -7.32 -6.64
CA ASN A 80 13.06 -8.77 -6.50
C ASN A 80 12.20 -9.35 -5.35
N PHE A 81 11.12 -8.68 -4.93
CA PHE A 81 10.27 -9.12 -3.81
C PHE A 81 9.81 -10.59 -3.94
N PHE A 82 9.49 -11.03 -5.16
CA PHE A 82 9.00 -12.38 -5.45
C PHE A 82 10.06 -13.48 -5.41
N LYS A 83 11.35 -13.13 -5.30
CA LYS A 83 12.48 -14.07 -5.24
C LYS A 83 12.99 -14.35 -3.82
N LYS A 84 12.43 -13.67 -2.82
CA LYS A 84 12.94 -13.73 -1.44
C LYS A 84 12.51 -15.03 -0.74
N GLU A 85 13.47 -15.76 -0.21
CA GLU A 85 13.23 -16.95 0.63
C GLU A 85 12.72 -16.59 2.03
N ASN A 86 13.06 -15.40 2.53
CA ASN A 86 12.54 -14.85 3.79
C ASN A 86 11.82 -13.52 3.50
N PRO A 87 10.64 -13.56 2.87
CA PRO A 87 9.88 -12.37 2.50
C PRO A 87 9.31 -11.69 3.76
N ASN A 88 9.24 -10.35 3.72
CA ASN A 88 8.47 -9.61 4.71
C ASN A 88 6.99 -9.52 4.28
N PHE A 89 6.16 -8.92 5.13
CA PHE A 89 4.73 -8.76 4.85
C PHE A 89 4.43 -8.07 3.51
N PHE A 90 5.17 -7.02 3.13
CA PHE A 90 4.94 -6.28 1.89
C PHE A 90 5.31 -7.10 0.66
N ASP A 91 6.37 -7.91 0.74
CA ASP A 91 6.73 -8.84 -0.33
C ASP A 91 5.60 -9.86 -0.58
N GLU A 92 4.99 -10.36 0.50
CA GLU A 92 3.84 -11.27 0.44
C GLU A 92 2.58 -10.59 -0.11
N VAL A 93 2.27 -9.35 0.31
CA VAL A 93 1.17 -8.56 -0.24
C VAL A 93 1.30 -8.43 -1.76
N TRP A 94 2.48 -8.07 -2.26
CA TRP A 94 2.68 -7.88 -3.70
C TRP A 94 2.68 -9.19 -4.48
N LYS A 95 3.16 -10.29 -3.89
CA LYS A 95 3.00 -11.62 -4.49
C LYS A 95 1.53 -12.02 -4.61
N GLU A 96 0.71 -11.73 -3.60
CA GLU A 96 -0.72 -12.02 -3.60
C GLU A 96 -1.46 -11.12 -4.59
N TYR A 97 -1.22 -9.81 -4.55
CA TYR A 97 -1.84 -8.84 -5.45
C TYR A 97 -1.53 -9.15 -6.92
N SER A 98 -0.32 -9.60 -7.21
CA SER A 98 0.11 -9.96 -8.57
C SER A 98 -0.69 -11.12 -9.19
N LYS A 99 -1.44 -11.89 -8.40
CA LYS A 99 -2.39 -12.89 -8.93
C LYS A 99 -3.55 -12.23 -9.67
N GLY A 100 -3.97 -11.04 -9.24
CA GLY A 100 -5.00 -10.24 -9.90
C GLY A 100 -4.47 -9.46 -11.11
N ASP A 101 -3.22 -9.02 -11.04
CA ASP A 101 -2.54 -8.33 -12.15
C ASP A 101 -1.04 -8.66 -12.17
N SER A 102 -0.62 -9.50 -13.11
CA SER A 102 0.75 -9.99 -13.18
C SER A 102 1.76 -8.93 -13.60
N ARG A 103 1.33 -7.76 -14.08
CA ARG A 103 2.25 -6.66 -14.43
C ARG A 103 3.08 -6.20 -13.24
N TYR A 104 2.58 -6.38 -12.02
CA TYR A 104 3.33 -6.10 -10.79
C TYR A 104 4.51 -7.06 -10.60
N VAL A 105 4.27 -8.38 -10.64
CA VAL A 105 5.37 -9.35 -10.54
C VAL A 105 6.29 -9.32 -11.76
N ALA A 106 5.75 -9.03 -12.96
CA ALA A 106 6.51 -8.86 -14.19
C ALA A 106 7.29 -7.54 -14.22
N ARG A 107 7.07 -6.65 -13.25
CA ARG A 107 7.73 -5.33 -13.15
C ARG A 107 7.55 -4.49 -14.42
N ASP A 108 6.33 -4.48 -14.96
CA ASP A 108 5.99 -3.65 -16.12
C ASP A 108 6.39 -2.19 -15.89
N ALA A 109 7.02 -1.58 -16.89
CA ALA A 109 7.60 -0.25 -16.75
C ALA A 109 6.54 0.83 -16.49
N ALA A 110 5.35 0.72 -17.08
CA ALA A 110 4.28 1.68 -16.86
C ALA A 110 3.70 1.52 -15.45
N THR A 111 3.44 0.29 -15.01
CA THR A 111 3.02 0.01 -13.63
C THR A 111 4.03 0.55 -12.63
N VAL A 112 5.32 0.18 -12.72
CA VAL A 112 6.35 0.66 -11.80
C VAL A 112 6.50 2.19 -11.81
N THR A 113 6.35 2.83 -12.97
CA THR A 113 6.45 4.29 -13.08
C THR A 113 5.28 4.99 -12.39
N VAL A 114 4.05 4.53 -12.61
CA VAL A 114 2.85 5.10 -11.98
C VAL A 114 2.93 4.93 -10.47
N GLU A 115 3.21 3.71 -9.99
CA GLU A 115 3.37 3.43 -8.56
C GLU A 115 4.55 4.22 -7.95
N GLY A 116 5.58 4.51 -8.75
CA GLY A 116 6.68 5.38 -8.35
C GLY A 116 6.22 6.82 -8.10
N ILE A 117 5.44 7.38 -9.02
CA ILE A 117 4.88 8.73 -8.90
C ILE A 117 3.95 8.81 -7.68
N THR A 118 3.06 7.85 -7.51
CA THR A 118 2.11 7.83 -6.40
C THR A 118 2.85 7.69 -5.06
N ALA A 119 3.84 6.80 -4.95
CA ALA A 119 4.61 6.61 -3.72
C ALA A 119 5.43 7.86 -3.32
N VAL A 120 6.05 8.56 -4.28
CA VAL A 120 6.99 9.67 -3.97
C VAL A 120 6.35 11.06 -4.02
N LEU A 121 5.22 11.23 -4.72
CA LEU A 121 4.53 12.53 -4.85
C LEU A 121 3.15 12.50 -4.19
N GLU A 122 2.26 11.60 -4.63
CA GLU A 122 0.86 11.58 -4.17
C GLU A 122 0.74 11.20 -2.70
N GLY A 123 1.53 10.23 -2.24
CA GLY A 123 1.60 9.81 -0.85
C GLY A 123 1.98 10.97 0.08
N PRO A 124 3.15 11.61 -0.12
CA PRO A 124 3.56 12.77 0.65
C PRO A 124 2.60 13.96 0.55
N ALA A 125 2.05 14.24 -0.64
CA ALA A 125 1.06 15.30 -0.82
C ALA A 125 -0.23 15.03 -0.03
N SER A 126 -0.67 13.78 0.03
CA SER A 126 -1.83 13.37 0.84
C SER A 126 -1.59 13.57 2.32
N LEU A 127 -0.40 13.21 2.85
CA LEU A 127 -0.05 13.48 4.25
C LEU A 127 0.07 14.98 4.54
N LEU A 128 0.57 15.76 3.58
CA LEU A 128 0.58 17.21 3.69
C LEU A 128 -0.85 17.78 3.75
N ALA A 129 -1.81 17.22 2.99
CA ALA A 129 -3.21 17.61 3.09
C ALA A 129 -3.77 17.41 4.51
N VAL A 130 -3.44 16.30 5.18
CA VAL A 130 -3.80 16.08 6.59
C VAL A 130 -3.28 17.21 7.48
N TYR A 131 -2.02 17.62 7.28
CA TYR A 131 -1.43 18.74 8.02
C TYR A 131 -2.18 20.05 7.77
N VAL A 132 -2.52 20.35 6.50
CA VAL A 132 -3.27 21.56 6.12
C VAL A 132 -4.64 21.61 6.80
N PHE A 133 -5.42 20.53 6.76
CA PHE A 133 -6.70 20.46 7.49
C PHE A 133 -6.52 20.63 9.00
N SER A 134 -5.41 20.14 9.56
CA SER A 134 -5.10 20.24 10.97
C SER A 134 -4.50 21.58 11.41
N SER A 135 -4.27 22.53 10.48
CA SER A 135 -3.64 23.83 10.75
C SER A 135 -4.68 24.95 10.90
N PRO A 136 -4.43 25.98 11.73
CA PRO A 136 -5.26 27.19 11.73
C PRO A 136 -5.05 27.96 10.42
N ALA A 137 -6.10 28.63 9.94
CA ALA A 137 -5.98 29.64 8.89
C ALA A 137 -5.42 30.95 9.47
#